data_AF-A0A6P8BLN3-F1
#
_entry.id   AF-A0A6P8BLN3-F1
#
_cell.length_a   1.000
_cell.length_b   1.000
_cell.length_c   1.000
_cell.angle_alpha   90.00
_cell.angle_beta   90.00
_cell.angle_gamma   90.00
#
_symmetry.space_group_name_H-M   'P 1'
#
loop_
_entity.id
_entity.type
_entity.pdbx_description
1 polymer ?
#
loop_
_entity_poly.entity_id
_entity_poly.type
_entity_poly.pdbx_seq_one_letter_code
_entity_poly.pdbx_strand_id
1 'polypeptide(L)'
;MALPPKFSGHRLPLGDAAASSAPHAGVHTIEVYLDYVCPFSAKMFKTVANDLAPKLKSDPALASKIQIIFRQQIQPWHPSSTLVHEAAVAVLRLAPSRFWDFSGALFAAQKDYFDVNVVNESRNQTYRRLARLAADSAGVKEDQVYGLLEISDKPGEDGSLNSGNGVTADLKVVVKMARLVGVHVSPTVILDGVVANEAVDVLLLATRSSCRAGPASRPPTTARFYSSSLIYQTPRLTCRTSILRSIRPTAVKSSPVVALPRSFSKSIPRLQDAPKQAARFLYPESLVIYHGGAARTTFLGMLKFAMLIGAVFVVVIIAPALYRSGEPLWKPAAVITCAMIPLAFTLFSTNPQVAFVRLRLPRFARASPELLRRYAEAPPANAVVEVGVLNFHGKPRVVALPLARLSPTNERFGLVNWTVVEDAAAAPANKRLASAEGNVTIWERLLRRPIKKLNIRETSNDAKEAWVWDAVVAAAERRSR
;
A
#
# COMPACT_ATOMS: atom_id res chain seq x y z
N MET A 1 -13.87 -4.47 7.38
CA MET A 1 -14.57 -3.57 8.33
C MET A 1 -16.07 -3.82 8.34
N ALA A 2 -16.80 -3.23 9.29
CA ALA A 2 -18.26 -3.31 9.32
C ALA A 2 -18.90 -2.56 8.12
N LEU A 3 -19.99 -3.12 7.59
CA LEU A 3 -20.83 -2.54 6.54
C LEU A 3 -22.23 -2.31 7.13
N PRO A 4 -22.74 -1.07 7.18
CA PRO A 4 -24.08 -0.85 7.73
C PRO A 4 -25.15 -1.63 6.97
N PRO A 5 -26.22 -2.09 7.65
CA PRO A 5 -27.26 -2.91 7.03
C PRO A 5 -27.89 -2.28 5.77
N LYS A 6 -28.09 -0.96 5.78
CA LYS A 6 -28.63 -0.20 4.63
C LYS A 6 -27.74 -0.20 3.39
N PHE A 7 -26.47 -0.59 3.51
CA PHE A 7 -25.52 -0.71 2.40
C PHE A 7 -25.14 -2.16 2.10
N SER A 8 -25.93 -3.12 2.58
CA SER A 8 -25.69 -4.55 2.41
C SER A 8 -25.44 -4.98 0.95
N GLY A 9 -26.09 -4.32 -0.02
CA GLY A 9 -25.89 -4.56 -1.46
C GLY A 9 -24.48 -4.26 -1.98
N HIS A 10 -23.66 -3.49 -1.25
CA HIS A 10 -22.23 -3.32 -1.57
C HIS A 10 -21.43 -4.62 -1.45
N ARG A 11 -21.91 -5.60 -0.67
CA ARG A 11 -21.26 -6.91 -0.56
C ARG A 11 -21.55 -7.73 -1.82
N LEU A 12 -20.51 -8.28 -2.42
CA LEU A 12 -20.63 -9.18 -3.56
C LEU A 12 -21.29 -10.50 -3.12
N PRO A 13 -22.37 -10.96 -3.78
CA PRO A 13 -22.95 -12.26 -3.48
C PRO A 13 -22.03 -13.39 -3.99
N LEU A 14 -21.45 -14.16 -3.07
CA LEU A 14 -20.57 -15.30 -3.36
C LEU A 14 -21.21 -16.68 -3.07
N GLY A 15 -22.54 -16.74 -2.91
CA GLY A 15 -23.33 -17.96 -2.62
C GLY A 15 -24.38 -17.71 -1.54
N ASP A 16 -25.11 -18.76 -1.12
CA ASP A 16 -26.16 -18.71 -0.08
C ASP A 16 -25.63 -18.43 1.34
N ALA A 17 -24.33 -18.20 1.49
CA ALA A 17 -23.74 -17.61 2.69
C ALA A 17 -24.09 -16.11 2.80
N ALA A 18 -25.36 -15.80 2.58
CA ALA A 18 -25.97 -14.54 2.92
C ALA A 18 -26.07 -14.47 4.46
N ALA A 19 -25.51 -13.40 5.02
CA ALA A 19 -26.02 -12.81 6.26
C ALA A 19 -25.91 -13.65 7.55
N SER A 20 -24.78 -14.32 7.83
CA SER A 20 -24.51 -14.68 9.22
C SER A 20 -24.07 -13.43 10.00
N SER A 21 -24.99 -12.88 10.79
CA SER A 21 -24.77 -11.94 11.90
C SER A 21 -23.91 -12.53 13.04
N ALA A 22 -23.15 -13.59 12.76
CA ALA A 22 -22.31 -14.31 13.71
C ALA A 22 -20.91 -13.64 13.84
N PRO A 23 -20.27 -13.73 15.01
CA PRO A 23 -18.94 -13.17 15.23
C PRO A 23 -17.93 -13.72 14.21
N HIS A 24 -17.19 -12.81 13.58
CA HIS A 24 -16.31 -12.98 12.42
C HIS A 24 -15.06 -13.84 12.68
N ALA A 25 -15.19 -15.03 13.23
CA ALA A 25 -14.07 -15.95 13.34
C ALA A 25 -13.75 -16.56 11.96
N GLY A 26 -12.90 -15.89 11.17
CA GLY A 26 -12.23 -16.49 10.01
C GLY A 26 -12.60 -15.99 8.60
N VAL A 27 -13.32 -14.88 8.45
CA VAL A 27 -13.62 -14.28 7.13
C VAL A 27 -12.73 -13.06 6.86
N HIS A 28 -11.93 -13.14 5.79
CA HIS A 28 -11.12 -12.03 5.27
C HIS A 28 -11.99 -11.05 4.46
N THR A 29 -11.79 -9.76 4.67
CA THR A 29 -12.55 -8.69 4.03
C THR A 29 -11.69 -7.97 3.00
N ILE A 30 -12.12 -8.02 1.74
CA ILE A 30 -11.53 -7.25 0.65
C ILE A 30 -12.48 -6.09 0.34
N GLU A 31 -12.04 -4.87 0.60
CA GLU A 31 -12.78 -3.65 0.28
C GLU A 31 -12.15 -3.01 -0.96
N VAL A 32 -12.94 -2.83 -2.01
CA VAL A 32 -12.47 -2.29 -3.30
C VAL A 32 -13.10 -0.91 -3.49
N TYR A 33 -12.27 0.12 -3.41
CA TYR A 33 -12.68 1.52 -3.55
C TYR A 33 -12.63 1.94 -5.01
N LEU A 34 -13.80 2.18 -5.61
CA LEU A 34 -13.97 2.38 -7.04
C LEU A 34 -14.76 3.66 -7.34
N ASP A 35 -14.33 4.38 -8.37
CA ASP A 35 -15.03 5.52 -8.96
C ASP A 35 -15.64 5.09 -10.30
N TYR A 36 -16.94 5.33 -10.51
CA TYR A 36 -17.61 4.96 -11.77
C TYR A 36 -17.07 5.69 -13.00
N VAL A 37 -16.43 6.84 -12.83
CA VAL A 37 -15.89 7.67 -13.93
C VAL A 37 -14.37 7.47 -14.09
N CYS A 38 -13.74 6.63 -13.25
CA CYS A 38 -12.32 6.30 -13.39
C CYS A 38 -12.10 5.09 -14.32
N PRO A 39 -11.27 5.20 -15.39
CA PRO A 39 -10.99 4.08 -16.28
C PRO A 39 -10.24 2.93 -15.60
N PHE A 40 -9.39 3.23 -14.62
CA PHE A 40 -8.69 2.20 -13.84
C PHE A 40 -9.64 1.46 -12.90
N SER A 41 -10.65 2.14 -12.37
CA SER A 41 -11.70 1.51 -11.55
C SER A 41 -12.56 0.57 -12.38
N ALA A 42 -12.87 0.92 -13.64
CA ALA A 42 -13.56 0.01 -14.56
C ALA A 42 -12.75 -1.26 -14.83
N LYS A 43 -11.42 -1.14 -14.99
CA LYS A 43 -10.54 -2.31 -15.15
C LYS A 43 -10.57 -3.20 -13.90
N MET A 44 -10.42 -2.62 -12.71
CA MET A 44 -10.48 -3.36 -11.44
C MET A 44 -11.84 -4.04 -11.24
N PHE A 45 -12.94 -3.35 -11.52
CA PHE A 45 -14.28 -3.92 -11.43
C PHE A 45 -14.44 -5.12 -12.35
N LYS A 46 -13.98 -5.04 -13.61
CA LYS A 46 -14.00 -6.17 -14.55
C LYS A 46 -13.21 -7.36 -14.03
N THR A 47 -12.01 -7.15 -13.49
CA THR A 47 -11.23 -8.23 -12.87
C THR A 47 -11.99 -8.87 -11.70
N VAL A 48 -12.57 -8.06 -10.82
CA VAL A 48 -13.31 -8.57 -9.66
C VAL A 48 -14.58 -9.32 -10.09
N ALA A 49 -15.40 -8.73 -10.95
CA ALA A 49 -16.71 -9.26 -11.33
C ALA A 49 -16.62 -10.42 -12.31
N ASN A 50 -15.72 -10.37 -13.30
CA ASN A 50 -15.67 -11.34 -14.38
C ASN A 50 -14.63 -12.44 -14.16
N ASP A 51 -13.53 -12.16 -13.47
CA ASP A 51 -12.45 -13.13 -13.29
C ASP A 51 -12.41 -13.73 -11.89
N LEU A 52 -12.53 -12.89 -10.85
CA LEU A 52 -12.41 -13.34 -9.46
C LEU A 52 -13.72 -13.91 -8.91
N ALA A 53 -14.84 -13.21 -9.09
CA ALA A 53 -16.13 -13.62 -8.54
C ALA A 53 -16.58 -15.01 -9.00
N PRO A 54 -16.50 -15.38 -10.31
CA PRO A 54 -16.89 -16.72 -10.74
C PRO A 54 -16.02 -17.82 -10.13
N LYS A 55 -14.72 -17.56 -9.97
CA LYS A 55 -13.79 -18.51 -9.34
C LYS A 55 -14.09 -18.72 -7.86
N LEU A 56 -14.35 -17.63 -7.13
CA LEU A 56 -14.77 -17.73 -5.74
C LEU A 56 -16.08 -18.50 -5.60
N LYS A 57 -17.06 -18.22 -6.46
CA LYS A 57 -18.32 -18.98 -6.49
C LYS A 57 -18.12 -20.47 -6.79
N SER A 58 -17.14 -20.82 -7.61
CA SER A 58 -16.81 -22.22 -7.93
C SER A 58 -16.04 -22.96 -6.83
N ASP A 59 -15.55 -22.26 -5.80
CA ASP A 59 -14.83 -22.83 -4.65
C ASP A 59 -15.53 -22.45 -3.33
N PRO A 60 -16.52 -23.26 -2.87
CA PRO A 60 -17.27 -22.97 -1.66
C PRO A 60 -16.41 -22.84 -0.39
N ALA A 61 -15.27 -23.55 -0.33
CA ALA A 61 -14.37 -23.52 0.82
C ALA A 61 -13.61 -22.19 0.93
N LEU A 62 -13.39 -21.52 -0.21
CA LEU A 62 -12.82 -20.19 -0.29
C LEU A 62 -13.89 -19.09 -0.20
N ALA A 63 -15.06 -19.30 -0.83
CA ALA A 63 -16.20 -18.39 -0.75
C ALA A 63 -16.65 -18.13 0.69
N SER A 64 -16.61 -19.15 1.56
CA SER A 64 -16.98 -19.00 2.97
C SER A 64 -15.96 -18.21 3.80
N LYS A 65 -14.75 -17.97 3.27
CA LYS A 65 -13.64 -17.32 3.97
C LYS A 65 -13.35 -15.91 3.47
N ILE A 66 -13.99 -15.48 2.38
CA ILE A 66 -13.70 -14.19 1.75
C ILE A 66 -15.01 -13.44 1.56
N GLN A 67 -15.03 -12.18 1.97
CA GLN A 67 -16.06 -11.23 1.57
C GLN A 67 -15.44 -10.10 0.75
N ILE A 68 -16.12 -9.74 -0.35
CA ILE A 68 -15.73 -8.60 -1.19
C ILE A 68 -16.78 -7.51 -1.03
N ILE A 69 -16.34 -6.29 -0.74
CA ILE A 69 -17.21 -5.11 -0.54
C ILE A 69 -16.81 -4.03 -1.54
N PHE A 70 -17.76 -3.61 -2.35
CA PHE A 70 -17.63 -2.42 -3.19
C PHE A 70 -17.72 -1.16 -2.32
N ARG A 71 -16.73 -0.28 -2.39
CA ARG A 71 -16.77 1.04 -1.74
C ARG A 71 -16.77 2.11 -2.82
N GLN A 72 -17.78 2.97 -2.80
CA GLN A 72 -17.85 4.08 -3.74
C GLN A 72 -16.83 5.15 -3.34
N GLN A 73 -15.92 5.49 -4.26
CA GLN A 73 -14.86 6.48 -4.09
C GLN A 73 -15.01 7.58 -5.14
N ILE A 74 -15.81 8.60 -4.82
CA ILE A 74 -16.02 9.74 -5.72
C ILE A 74 -14.75 10.59 -5.79
N GLN A 75 -14.26 10.84 -7.00
CA GLN A 75 -13.14 11.77 -7.21
C GLN A 75 -13.65 13.15 -7.64
N PRO A 76 -13.29 14.24 -6.93
CA PRO A 76 -13.77 15.59 -7.26
C PRO A 76 -13.35 16.12 -8.63
N TRP A 77 -12.27 15.58 -9.22
CA TRP A 77 -11.80 15.94 -10.57
C TRP A 77 -12.52 15.16 -11.69
N HIS A 78 -13.47 14.29 -11.35
CA HIS A 78 -14.44 13.72 -12.28
C HIS A 78 -15.82 14.35 -11.96
N PRO A 79 -16.18 15.52 -12.51
CA PRO A 79 -17.35 16.29 -12.07
C PRO A 79 -18.67 15.50 -12.08
N SER A 80 -18.87 14.64 -13.07
CA SER A 80 -20.05 13.77 -13.21
C SER A 80 -20.09 12.60 -12.24
N SER A 81 -18.96 12.24 -11.61
CA SER A 81 -18.84 11.06 -10.75
C SER A 81 -19.86 11.06 -9.62
N THR A 82 -20.09 12.21 -8.98
CA THR A 82 -21.12 12.33 -7.93
C THR A 82 -22.49 11.89 -8.43
N LEU A 83 -22.89 12.29 -9.63
CA LEU A 83 -24.21 11.97 -10.20
C LEU A 83 -24.36 10.46 -10.44
N VAL A 84 -23.31 9.84 -10.99
CA VAL A 84 -23.27 8.40 -11.27
C VAL A 84 -23.30 7.59 -9.97
N HIS A 85 -22.60 8.06 -8.93
CA HIS A 85 -22.61 7.45 -7.60
C HIS A 85 -23.96 7.61 -6.88
N GLU A 86 -24.63 8.75 -7.01
CA GLU A 86 -25.98 8.95 -6.48
C GLU A 86 -26.97 7.97 -7.11
N ALA A 87 -26.91 7.76 -8.43
CA ALA A 87 -27.73 6.74 -9.09
C ALA A 87 -27.48 5.34 -8.53
N ALA A 88 -26.21 4.97 -8.29
CA ALA A 88 -25.88 3.68 -7.68
C ALA A 88 -26.43 3.55 -6.26
N VAL A 89 -26.46 4.64 -5.48
CA VAL A 89 -27.09 4.66 -4.14
C VAL A 89 -28.62 4.59 -4.24
N ALA A 90 -29.24 5.19 -5.24
CA ALA A 90 -30.68 5.08 -5.48
C ALA A 90 -31.08 3.62 -5.77
N VAL A 91 -30.36 2.94 -6.65
CA VAL A 91 -30.58 1.50 -6.90
C VAL A 91 -30.28 0.67 -5.66
N LEU A 92 -29.24 0.99 -4.90
CA LEU A 92 -28.95 0.31 -3.63
C LEU A 92 -30.10 0.42 -2.63
N ARG A 93 -30.80 1.55 -2.59
CA ARG A 93 -31.95 1.78 -1.70
C ARG A 93 -33.20 1.05 -2.17
N LEU A 94 -33.45 1.03 -3.48
CA LEU A 94 -34.65 0.42 -4.07
C LEU A 94 -34.55 -1.10 -4.24
N ALA A 95 -33.37 -1.59 -4.67
CA ALA A 95 -33.10 -2.98 -4.98
C ALA A 95 -31.65 -3.37 -4.63
N PRO A 96 -31.32 -3.56 -3.33
CA PRO A 96 -29.94 -3.84 -2.88
C PRO A 96 -29.29 -5.04 -3.59
N SER A 97 -30.07 -6.08 -3.91
CA SER A 97 -29.60 -7.29 -4.61
C SER A 97 -29.15 -7.02 -6.05
N ARG A 98 -29.59 -5.91 -6.66
CA ARG A 98 -29.28 -5.50 -8.03
C ARG A 98 -28.12 -4.50 -8.12
N PHE A 99 -27.53 -4.14 -6.98
CA PHE A 99 -26.44 -3.15 -6.94
C PHE A 99 -25.28 -3.53 -7.88
N TRP A 100 -24.81 -4.78 -7.83
CA TRP A 100 -23.68 -5.23 -8.66
C TRP A 100 -24.02 -5.31 -10.15
N ASP A 101 -25.24 -5.72 -10.49
CA ASP A 101 -25.74 -5.73 -11.87
C ASP A 101 -25.70 -4.29 -12.43
N PHE A 102 -26.23 -3.33 -11.66
CA PHE A 102 -26.22 -1.92 -12.06
C PHE A 102 -24.82 -1.32 -12.08
N SER A 103 -23.95 -1.62 -11.11
CA SER A 103 -22.55 -1.19 -11.15
C SER A 103 -21.85 -1.67 -12.42
N GLY A 104 -22.14 -2.90 -12.86
CA GLY A 104 -21.65 -3.44 -14.13
C GLY A 104 -22.13 -2.63 -15.32
N ALA A 105 -23.42 -2.27 -15.35
CA ALA A 105 -23.99 -1.41 -16.40
C ALA A 105 -23.38 -0.01 -16.40
N LEU A 106 -23.17 0.61 -15.24
CA LEU A 106 -22.51 1.90 -15.10
C LEU A 106 -21.07 1.87 -15.63
N PHE A 107 -20.31 0.82 -15.34
CA PHE A 107 -18.96 0.67 -15.90
C PHE A 107 -18.95 0.33 -17.39
N ALA A 108 -19.98 -0.35 -17.90
CA ALA A 108 -20.13 -0.62 -19.33
C ALA A 108 -20.45 0.67 -20.11
N ALA A 109 -21.33 1.53 -19.57
CA ALA A 109 -21.69 2.83 -20.11
C ALA A 109 -20.75 3.97 -19.67
N GLN A 110 -19.64 3.66 -19.01
CA GLN A 110 -18.78 4.65 -18.33
C GLN A 110 -18.41 5.86 -19.21
N LYS A 111 -18.08 5.62 -20.48
CA LYS A 111 -17.64 6.67 -21.42
C LYS A 111 -18.72 7.73 -21.62
N ASP A 112 -19.99 7.36 -21.52
CA ASP A 112 -21.13 8.26 -21.73
C ASP A 112 -21.22 9.35 -20.66
N TYR A 113 -20.51 9.16 -19.54
CA TYR A 113 -20.47 10.07 -18.39
C TYR A 113 -19.10 10.76 -18.23
N PHE A 114 -18.20 10.65 -19.20
CA PHE A 114 -16.95 11.43 -19.22
C PHE A 114 -17.21 12.89 -19.58
N ASP A 115 -16.31 13.77 -19.13
CA ASP A 115 -16.43 15.23 -19.24
C ASP A 115 -16.91 15.71 -20.62
N VAL A 116 -16.25 15.24 -21.68
CA VAL A 116 -16.56 15.63 -23.06
C VAL A 116 -17.99 15.28 -23.50
N ASN A 117 -18.60 14.27 -22.89
CA ASN A 117 -19.93 13.77 -23.26
C ASN A 117 -21.06 14.38 -22.43
N VAL A 118 -20.75 14.99 -21.29
CA VAL A 118 -21.74 15.58 -20.37
C VAL A 118 -21.55 17.08 -20.14
N VAL A 119 -20.53 17.71 -20.75
CA VAL A 119 -20.20 19.13 -20.54
C VAL A 119 -21.36 20.09 -20.80
N ASN A 120 -22.24 19.77 -21.75
CA ASN A 120 -23.41 20.59 -22.10
C ASN A 120 -24.73 20.02 -21.54
N GLU A 121 -24.65 18.99 -20.70
CA GLU A 121 -25.82 18.32 -20.14
C GLU A 121 -26.13 18.89 -18.75
N SER A 122 -27.41 19.17 -18.48
CA SER A 122 -27.82 19.58 -17.15
C SER A 122 -27.83 18.40 -16.18
N ARG A 123 -27.70 18.69 -14.89
CA ARG A 123 -27.72 17.67 -13.82
C ARG A 123 -28.94 16.73 -13.91
N ASN A 124 -30.14 17.29 -14.10
CA ASN A 124 -31.37 16.49 -14.17
C ASN A 124 -31.50 15.69 -15.47
N GLN A 125 -30.94 16.17 -16.58
CA GLN A 125 -30.85 15.37 -17.82
C GLN A 125 -29.99 14.12 -17.59
N THR A 126 -28.85 14.29 -16.91
CA THR A 126 -27.95 13.16 -16.58
C THR A 126 -28.66 12.15 -15.68
N TYR A 127 -29.41 12.62 -14.68
CA TYR A 127 -30.18 11.73 -13.81
C TYR A 127 -31.29 10.97 -14.54
N ARG A 128 -31.98 11.57 -15.52
CA ARG A 128 -32.96 10.83 -16.34
C ARG A 128 -32.27 9.70 -17.10
N ARG A 129 -31.13 9.95 -17.73
CA ARG A 129 -30.35 8.91 -18.42
C ARG A 129 -29.90 7.79 -17.47
N LEU A 130 -29.41 8.16 -16.28
CA LEU A 130 -29.01 7.20 -15.24
C LEU A 130 -30.21 6.39 -14.71
N ALA A 131 -31.38 7.01 -14.54
CA ALA A 131 -32.60 6.34 -14.13
C ALA A 131 -33.09 5.33 -15.17
N ARG A 132 -33.01 5.69 -16.46
CA ARG A 132 -33.30 4.77 -17.56
C ARG A 132 -32.33 3.58 -17.58
N LEU A 133 -31.03 3.85 -17.49
CA LEU A 133 -30.01 2.80 -17.42
C LEU A 133 -30.25 1.85 -16.23
N ALA A 134 -30.70 2.39 -15.08
CA ALA A 134 -31.06 1.60 -13.92
C ALA A 134 -32.29 0.72 -14.19
N ALA A 135 -33.30 1.24 -14.88
CA ALA A 135 -34.46 0.46 -15.28
C ALA A 135 -34.08 -0.69 -16.22
N ASP A 136 -33.29 -0.40 -17.25
CA ASP A 136 -32.88 -1.36 -18.28
C ASP A 136 -32.00 -2.50 -17.72
N SER A 137 -31.14 -2.20 -16.75
CA SER A 137 -30.13 -3.15 -16.26
C SER A 137 -30.43 -3.78 -14.91
N ALA A 138 -31.14 -3.10 -14.01
CA ALA A 138 -31.47 -3.58 -12.66
C ALA A 138 -32.96 -3.88 -12.47
N GLY A 139 -33.82 -3.57 -13.43
CA GLY A 139 -35.26 -3.86 -13.36
C GLY A 139 -36.03 -3.03 -12.33
N VAL A 140 -35.47 -1.88 -11.92
CA VAL A 140 -36.16 -0.90 -11.08
C VAL A 140 -37.01 0.04 -11.94
N LYS A 141 -38.04 0.69 -11.37
CA LYS A 141 -38.87 1.64 -12.14
C LYS A 141 -38.10 2.95 -12.36
N GLU A 142 -38.01 3.40 -13.62
CA GLU A 142 -37.31 4.65 -14.01
C GLU A 142 -37.79 5.84 -13.16
N ASP A 143 -39.10 6.04 -13.03
CA ASP A 143 -39.68 7.15 -12.27
C ASP A 143 -39.33 7.12 -10.77
N GLN A 144 -39.20 5.92 -10.18
CA GLN A 144 -38.81 5.79 -8.77
C GLN A 144 -37.34 6.14 -8.56
N VAL A 145 -36.47 5.75 -9.51
CA VAL A 145 -35.05 6.11 -9.47
C VAL A 145 -34.90 7.62 -9.69
N TYR A 146 -35.55 8.15 -10.72
CA TYR A 146 -35.49 9.58 -11.03
C TYR A 146 -36.03 10.43 -9.88
N GLY A 147 -37.15 10.05 -9.25
CA GLY A 147 -37.69 10.77 -8.09
C GLY A 147 -36.75 10.80 -6.87
N LEU A 148 -35.84 9.83 -6.73
CA LEU A 148 -34.79 9.87 -5.70
C LEU A 148 -33.61 10.77 -6.06
N LEU A 149 -33.41 11.07 -7.34
CA LEU A 149 -32.23 11.76 -7.88
C LEU A 149 -32.51 13.21 -8.27
N GLU A 150 -33.74 13.51 -8.68
CA GLU A 150 -34.17 14.81 -9.18
C GLU A 150 -33.82 15.93 -8.20
N ILE A 151 -33.34 17.04 -8.78
CA ILE A 151 -33.09 18.28 -8.07
C ILE A 151 -34.19 19.26 -8.42
N SER A 152 -34.91 19.71 -7.39
CA SER A 152 -35.92 20.76 -7.51
C SER A 152 -35.30 22.05 -8.03
N ASP A 153 -36.03 22.73 -8.92
CA ASP A 153 -35.75 24.10 -9.38
C ASP A 153 -36.34 25.16 -8.43
N LYS A 154 -37.07 24.73 -7.41
CA LYS A 154 -37.68 25.57 -6.36
C LYS A 154 -36.97 25.37 -5.02
N PRO A 155 -36.92 26.41 -4.17
CA PRO A 155 -36.47 26.29 -2.78
C PRO A 155 -37.24 25.21 -2.02
N GLY A 156 -36.60 24.65 -0.99
CA GLY A 156 -37.28 23.79 -0.01
C GLY A 156 -38.39 24.53 0.74
N GLU A 157 -39.25 23.78 1.44
CA GLU A 157 -40.34 24.35 2.26
C GLU A 157 -39.82 25.33 3.32
N ASP A 158 -38.60 25.12 3.80
CA ASP A 158 -37.87 25.98 4.74
C ASP A 158 -37.08 27.12 4.07
N GLY A 159 -37.20 27.29 2.75
CA GLY A 159 -36.45 28.24 1.94
C GLY A 159 -35.02 27.80 1.60
N SER A 160 -34.61 26.57 1.92
CA SER A 160 -33.27 26.07 1.61
C SER A 160 -33.01 25.99 0.10
N LEU A 161 -31.80 26.38 -0.32
CA LEU A 161 -31.35 26.36 -1.73
C LEU A 161 -30.39 25.19 -2.04
N ASN A 162 -30.06 24.38 -1.03
CA ASN A 162 -29.04 23.33 -1.08
C ASN A 162 -29.57 21.97 -0.58
N SER A 163 -30.86 21.70 -0.83
CA SER A 163 -31.57 20.53 -0.29
C SER A 163 -31.02 19.19 -0.79
N GLY A 164 -30.33 19.18 -1.94
CA GLY A 164 -29.80 17.96 -2.55
C GLY A 164 -30.90 17.07 -3.10
N ASN A 165 -30.66 15.76 -3.17
CA ASN A 165 -31.62 14.75 -3.60
C ASN A 165 -31.89 13.71 -2.50
N GLY A 166 -32.81 12.78 -2.76
CA GLY A 166 -33.28 11.76 -1.81
C GLY A 166 -32.22 10.76 -1.33
N VAL A 167 -31.03 10.74 -1.93
CA VAL A 167 -29.91 9.84 -1.59
C VAL A 167 -28.67 10.56 -1.08
N THR A 168 -28.68 11.90 -1.03
CA THR A 168 -27.53 12.72 -0.62
C THR A 168 -27.03 12.35 0.79
N ALA A 169 -27.93 12.08 1.73
CA ALA A 169 -27.57 11.69 3.09
C ALA A 169 -26.85 10.33 3.14
N ASP A 170 -27.27 9.38 2.32
CA ASP A 170 -26.65 8.07 2.22
C ASP A 170 -25.26 8.17 1.60
N LEU A 171 -25.12 8.95 0.53
CA LEU A 171 -23.83 9.16 -0.12
C LEU A 171 -22.82 9.85 0.81
N LYS A 172 -23.25 10.83 1.62
CA LYS A 172 -22.40 11.46 2.65
C LYS A 172 -21.82 10.42 3.62
N VAL A 173 -22.60 9.41 4.01
CA VAL A 173 -22.11 8.34 4.88
C VAL A 173 -21.08 7.46 4.17
N VAL A 174 -21.31 7.12 2.89
CA VAL A 174 -20.35 6.33 2.09
C VAL A 174 -19.02 7.08 1.94
N VAL A 175 -19.07 8.38 1.63
CA VAL A 175 -17.88 9.25 1.55
C VAL A 175 -17.17 9.35 2.90
N LYS A 176 -17.92 9.47 4.00
CA LYS A 176 -17.35 9.51 5.36
C LYS A 176 -16.57 8.23 5.69
N MET A 177 -17.08 7.06 5.28
CA MET A 177 -16.37 5.77 5.48
C MET A 177 -15.03 5.73 4.74
N ALA A 178 -14.99 6.22 3.49
CA ALA A 178 -13.75 6.28 2.73
C ALA A 178 -12.72 7.24 3.32
N ARG A 179 -13.18 8.41 3.80
CA ARG A 179 -12.32 9.41 4.45
C ARG A 179 -11.70 8.89 5.75
N LEU A 180 -12.43 8.10 6.53
CA LEU A 180 -11.92 7.53 7.79
C LEU A 180 -10.72 6.59 7.59
N VAL A 181 -10.64 5.92 6.44
CA VAL A 181 -9.50 5.05 6.10
C VAL A 181 -8.45 5.74 5.23
N GLY A 182 -8.61 7.02 4.92
CA GLY A 182 -7.64 7.81 4.16
C GLY A 182 -7.50 7.42 2.69
N VAL A 183 -8.53 6.82 2.08
CA VAL A 183 -8.47 6.47 0.65
C VAL A 183 -8.54 7.75 -0.19
N HIS A 184 -7.50 7.92 -1.04
CA HIS A 184 -7.39 9.06 -1.95
C HIS A 184 -7.55 8.63 -3.41
N VAL A 185 -6.78 7.67 -3.89
CA VAL A 185 -6.76 7.23 -5.30
C VAL A 185 -7.77 6.10 -5.54
N SER A 186 -8.40 6.06 -6.72
CA SER A 186 -9.23 4.94 -7.18
C SER A 186 -8.62 4.28 -8.43
N PRO A 187 -8.49 2.94 -8.49
CA PRO A 187 -8.89 1.97 -7.47
C PRO A 187 -7.92 1.93 -6.26
N THR A 188 -8.45 1.63 -5.08
CA THR A 188 -7.65 1.21 -3.90
C THR A 188 -8.25 -0.06 -3.34
N VAL A 189 -7.42 -1.04 -2.97
CA VAL A 189 -7.87 -2.29 -2.34
C VAL A 189 -7.37 -2.33 -0.88
N ILE A 190 -8.27 -2.67 0.03
CA ILE A 190 -7.96 -2.87 1.45
C ILE A 190 -8.31 -4.31 1.83
N LEU A 191 -7.33 -5.05 2.35
CA LEU A 191 -7.50 -6.38 2.93
C LEU A 191 -7.43 -6.28 4.46
N ASP A 192 -8.51 -6.63 5.14
CA ASP A 192 -8.61 -6.62 6.61
C ASP A 192 -8.15 -5.31 7.28
N GLY A 193 -8.39 -4.18 6.60
CA GLY A 193 -8.02 -2.85 7.09
C GLY A 193 -6.61 -2.39 6.67
N VAL A 194 -5.86 -3.20 5.93
CA VAL A 194 -4.53 -2.84 5.39
C VAL A 194 -4.62 -2.62 3.88
N VAL A 195 -4.07 -1.52 3.39
CA VAL A 195 -3.98 -1.26 1.94
C VAL A 195 -3.12 -2.35 1.28
N ALA A 196 -3.71 -3.07 0.31
CA ALA A 196 -3.11 -4.21 -0.37
C ALA A 196 -3.60 -4.26 -1.82
N ASN A 197 -3.06 -3.38 -2.67
CA ASN A 197 -3.52 -3.21 -4.06
C ASN A 197 -3.30 -4.46 -4.93
N GLU A 198 -2.37 -5.33 -4.54
CA GLU A 198 -2.04 -6.60 -5.17
C GLU A 198 -2.96 -7.75 -4.74
N ALA A 199 -3.81 -7.58 -3.70
CA ALA A 199 -4.56 -8.67 -3.11
C ALA A 199 -5.51 -9.38 -4.11
N VAL A 200 -6.13 -8.62 -5.01
CA VAL A 200 -7.01 -9.16 -6.06
C VAL A 200 -6.22 -10.05 -7.02
N ASP A 201 -5.04 -9.60 -7.46
CA ASP A 201 -4.18 -10.35 -8.39
C ASP A 201 -3.62 -11.62 -7.74
N VAL A 202 -3.19 -11.52 -6.48
CA VAL A 202 -2.71 -12.67 -5.70
C VAL A 202 -3.80 -13.73 -5.56
N LEU A 203 -5.04 -13.32 -5.25
CA LEU A 203 -6.16 -14.24 -5.13
C LEU A 203 -6.54 -14.85 -6.49
N LEU A 204 -6.42 -14.09 -7.56
CA LEU A 204 -6.62 -14.59 -8.93
C LEU A 204 -5.57 -15.65 -9.32
N LEU A 205 -4.33 -15.50 -8.86
CA LEU A 205 -3.25 -16.47 -9.06
C LEU A 205 -3.46 -17.71 -8.18
N ALA A 206 -3.83 -17.54 -6.91
CA ALA A 206 -4.10 -18.64 -5.98
C ALA A 206 -5.27 -19.53 -6.43
N THR A 207 -6.30 -18.93 -7.03
CA THR A 207 -7.42 -19.68 -7.61
C THR A 207 -7.03 -20.45 -8.89
N ARG A 208 -5.94 -20.08 -9.58
CA ARG A 208 -5.43 -20.84 -10.74
C ARG A 208 -4.65 -22.10 -10.35
N SER A 209 -3.99 -22.13 -9.20
CA SER A 209 -3.19 -23.29 -8.78
C SER A 209 -4.03 -24.44 -8.22
N SER A 210 -5.27 -24.18 -7.80
CA SER A 210 -6.18 -25.21 -7.24
C SER A 210 -6.80 -26.14 -8.30
N CYS A 211 -6.82 -25.75 -9.58
CA CYS A 211 -7.45 -26.54 -10.66
C CYS A 211 -6.60 -27.70 -11.22
N ARG A 212 -5.59 -28.19 -10.50
CA ARG A 212 -4.71 -29.29 -10.98
C ARG A 212 -4.71 -30.49 -10.03
N ALA A 213 -5.89 -31.05 -9.79
CA ALA A 213 -6.04 -32.37 -9.16
C ALA A 213 -7.06 -33.20 -9.97
N GLY A 214 -6.59 -33.76 -11.09
CA GLY A 214 -7.28 -34.82 -11.84
C GLY A 214 -6.37 -36.05 -11.95
N PRO A 215 -6.90 -37.28 -11.99
CA PRO A 215 -6.12 -38.49 -11.78
C PRO A 215 -5.19 -38.78 -12.96
N ALA A 216 -3.98 -39.21 -12.63
CA ALA A 216 -2.92 -39.50 -13.58
C ALA A 216 -3.23 -40.77 -14.40
N SER A 217 -3.49 -40.61 -15.70
CA SER A 217 -3.37 -41.70 -16.69
C SER A 217 -2.06 -41.57 -17.47
N ARG A 218 -1.37 -42.71 -17.63
CA ARG A 218 -0.05 -42.92 -18.26
C ARG A 218 0.12 -42.27 -19.66
N PRO A 219 1.36 -41.95 -20.09
CA PRO A 219 1.62 -41.40 -21.42
C PRO A 219 1.92 -42.50 -22.46
N PRO A 220 1.63 -42.29 -23.75
CA PRO A 220 2.31 -42.98 -24.83
C PRO A 220 3.48 -42.17 -25.39
N THR A 221 4.38 -42.96 -25.94
CA THR A 221 5.72 -42.77 -26.46
C THR A 221 5.80 -41.86 -27.71
N THR A 222 6.74 -40.91 -27.66
CA THR A 222 7.53 -40.29 -28.76
C THR A 222 6.91 -39.95 -30.12
N ALA A 223 6.92 -38.65 -30.46
CA ALA A 223 7.35 -38.17 -31.77
C ALA A 223 7.98 -36.76 -31.62
N ARG A 224 9.23 -36.62 -32.10
CA ARG A 224 9.96 -35.34 -32.18
C ARG A 224 9.58 -34.62 -33.46
N PHE A 225 9.22 -33.34 -33.38
CA PHE A 225 9.56 -32.33 -34.40
C PHE A 225 9.85 -30.99 -33.71
N TYR A 226 10.92 -30.35 -34.17
CA TYR A 226 11.53 -29.12 -33.66
C TYR A 226 10.70 -27.87 -34.02
N SER A 227 10.56 -26.90 -33.10
CA SER A 227 11.17 -25.55 -33.20
C SER A 227 10.51 -24.51 -32.28
N SER A 228 11.37 -23.85 -31.50
CA SER A 228 11.32 -22.45 -31.02
C SER A 228 10.22 -21.97 -30.07
N SER A 229 10.54 -21.92 -28.76
CA SER A 229 10.38 -20.72 -27.90
C SER A 229 10.82 -21.00 -26.46
N LEU A 230 11.43 -19.99 -25.83
CA LEU A 230 12.26 -20.07 -24.62
C LEU A 230 11.53 -20.55 -23.35
N ILE A 231 12.30 -21.31 -22.57
CA ILE A 231 11.96 -22.04 -21.35
C ILE A 231 12.16 -21.13 -20.12
N TYR A 232 11.13 -20.96 -19.29
CA TYR A 232 11.27 -20.66 -17.86
C TYR A 232 11.28 -21.98 -17.08
N GLN A 233 12.43 -22.35 -16.51
CA GLN A 233 12.58 -23.49 -15.61
C GLN A 233 12.09 -23.11 -14.20
N THR A 234 11.14 -23.88 -13.67
CA THR A 234 10.75 -23.88 -12.25
C THR A 234 11.61 -24.88 -11.46
N PRO A 235 12.08 -24.58 -10.24
CA PRO A 235 12.75 -25.56 -9.39
C PRO A 235 11.72 -26.52 -8.75
N ARG A 236 12.02 -27.82 -8.82
CA ARG A 236 11.32 -28.90 -8.11
C ARG A 236 11.85 -28.97 -6.67
N LEU A 237 10.97 -28.88 -5.66
CA LEU A 237 11.29 -29.17 -4.27
C LEU A 237 11.05 -30.66 -3.98
N THR A 238 12.12 -31.39 -3.69
CA THR A 238 12.07 -32.74 -3.13
C THR A 238 11.97 -32.66 -1.61
N CYS A 239 10.84 -33.09 -1.04
CA CYS A 239 10.69 -33.30 0.39
C CYS A 239 11.05 -34.76 0.70
N ARG A 240 12.07 -34.98 1.53
CA ARG A 240 12.45 -36.30 2.07
C ARG A 240 11.66 -36.55 3.35
N THR A 241 10.79 -37.56 3.31
CA THR A 241 10.15 -38.17 4.49
C THR A 241 10.73 -39.55 4.75
N SER A 242 11.20 -39.78 5.98
CA SER A 242 11.36 -41.09 6.64
C SER A 242 11.92 -40.78 8.05
N ILE A 243 11.46 -41.29 9.20
CA ILE A 243 11.08 -42.66 9.57
C ILE A 243 10.17 -42.60 10.82
N LEU A 244 9.16 -43.48 10.86
CA LEU A 244 8.25 -43.78 11.98
C LEU A 244 8.90 -44.67 13.06
N ARG A 245 8.52 -44.48 14.33
CA ARG A 245 8.29 -45.54 15.35
C ARG A 245 7.59 -44.92 16.57
N SER A 246 6.27 -45.14 16.75
CA SER A 246 5.66 -46.26 17.49
C SER A 246 5.97 -46.27 18.98
N ILE A 247 5.10 -45.66 19.82
CA ILE A 247 4.78 -46.14 21.18
C ILE A 247 3.29 -45.85 21.46
N ARG A 248 2.56 -46.88 21.91
CA ARG A 248 1.13 -46.88 22.31
C ARG A 248 0.91 -46.13 23.64
N PRO A 249 -0.28 -45.57 23.90
CA PRO A 249 -0.64 -45.09 25.22
C PRO A 249 -1.22 -46.23 26.08
N THR A 250 -0.58 -46.54 27.21
CA THR A 250 -1.18 -47.34 28.28
C THR A 250 -1.69 -46.42 29.38
N ALA A 251 -2.97 -46.59 29.71
CA ALA A 251 -3.67 -45.95 30.81
C ALA A 251 -2.99 -46.22 32.15
N VAL A 252 -2.85 -45.18 32.99
CA VAL A 252 -2.49 -45.30 34.40
C VAL A 252 -3.51 -44.54 35.24
N LYS A 253 -3.91 -45.21 36.32
CA LYS A 253 -5.08 -45.01 37.17
C LYS A 253 -4.97 -43.77 38.05
N SER A 254 -6.13 -43.18 38.31
CA SER A 254 -6.40 -42.20 39.36
C SER A 254 -6.38 -42.81 40.76
N SER A 255 -5.85 -42.08 41.75
CA SER A 255 -6.18 -42.21 43.18
C SER A 255 -5.63 -41.01 43.98
N PRO A 256 -6.17 -40.72 45.18
CA PRO A 256 -6.63 -39.38 45.55
C PRO A 256 -5.64 -38.61 46.44
N VAL A 257 -5.61 -37.29 46.27
CA VAL A 257 -4.90 -36.40 47.19
C VAL A 257 -5.84 -35.98 48.32
N VAL A 258 -5.36 -36.28 49.52
CA VAL A 258 -5.93 -36.08 50.84
C VAL A 258 -6.26 -34.60 51.10
N ALA A 259 -7.44 -34.37 51.70
CA ALA A 259 -7.88 -33.06 52.18
C ALA A 259 -7.13 -32.67 53.47
N LEU A 260 -6.64 -31.43 53.54
CA LEU A 260 -6.19 -30.78 54.78
C LEU A 260 -7.09 -29.57 55.11
N PRO A 261 -7.20 -29.17 56.39
CA PRO A 261 -8.36 -28.47 56.92
C PRO A 261 -8.37 -26.96 56.64
N ARG A 262 -9.60 -26.45 56.65
CA ARG A 262 -9.96 -25.03 56.60
C ARG A 262 -9.52 -24.33 57.89
N SER A 263 -8.74 -23.25 57.77
CA SER A 263 -8.83 -22.12 58.72
C SER A 263 -8.42 -20.80 58.06
N PHE A 264 -9.39 -19.88 58.03
CA PHE A 264 -9.29 -18.42 58.04
C PHE A 264 -8.02 -17.73 57.52
N SER A 265 -8.14 -17.05 56.37
CA SER A 265 -7.57 -15.71 56.23
C SER A 265 -8.38 -14.89 55.24
N LYS A 266 -8.53 -13.61 55.58
CA LYS A 266 -9.49 -12.63 55.08
C LYS A 266 -9.41 -12.43 53.56
N SER A 267 -10.57 -12.21 52.95
CA SER A 267 -10.74 -11.77 51.57
C SER A 267 -9.93 -10.49 51.30
N ILE A 268 -8.85 -10.62 50.52
CA ILE A 268 -8.27 -9.48 49.81
C ILE A 268 -9.24 -9.16 48.66
N PRO A 269 -9.75 -7.92 48.53
CA PRO A 269 -10.55 -7.55 47.38
C PRO A 269 -9.70 -7.77 46.13
N ARG A 270 -10.17 -8.65 45.24
CA ARG A 270 -9.61 -8.80 43.90
C ARG A 270 -9.71 -7.43 43.24
N LEU A 271 -8.56 -6.75 43.07
CA LEU A 271 -8.47 -5.53 42.27
C LEU A 271 -9.12 -5.87 40.93
N GLN A 272 -10.30 -5.30 40.69
CA GLN A 272 -10.97 -5.42 39.41
C GLN A 272 -9.98 -4.98 38.35
N ASP A 273 -9.82 -5.80 37.31
CA ASP A 273 -9.07 -5.43 36.11
C ASP A 273 -9.69 -4.14 35.56
N ALA A 274 -9.10 -3.01 35.94
CA ALA A 274 -9.38 -1.74 35.31
C ALA A 274 -9.15 -1.94 33.81
N PRO A 275 -10.06 -1.46 32.93
CA PRO A 275 -9.84 -1.55 31.50
C PRO A 275 -8.49 -0.88 31.23
N LYS A 276 -7.52 -1.64 30.71
CA LYS A 276 -6.21 -1.12 30.31
C LYS A 276 -6.44 -0.07 29.23
N GLN A 277 -6.68 1.17 29.64
CA GLN A 277 -6.64 2.32 28.76
C GLN A 277 -5.25 2.28 28.12
N ALA A 278 -5.22 2.15 26.79
CA ALA A 278 -3.96 2.15 26.06
C ALA A 278 -3.21 3.44 26.44
N ALA A 279 -2.03 3.29 27.05
CA ALA A 279 -1.25 4.42 27.51
C ALA A 279 -1.09 5.42 26.37
N ARG A 280 -1.60 6.64 26.57
CA ARG A 280 -1.54 7.72 25.57
C ARG A 280 -0.08 8.14 25.46
N PHE A 281 0.64 7.60 24.48
CA PHE A 281 2.03 7.97 24.23
C PHE A 281 2.12 9.42 23.74
N LEU A 282 2.98 10.22 24.37
CA LEU A 282 3.22 11.61 23.98
C LEU A 282 4.00 11.70 22.65
N TYR A 283 4.94 10.76 22.46
CA TYR A 283 5.77 10.69 21.26
C TYR A 283 5.42 9.47 20.37
N PRO A 284 5.56 9.60 19.04
CA PRO A 284 5.38 8.49 18.10
C PRO A 284 6.50 7.43 18.26
N GLU A 285 6.30 6.26 17.65
CA GLU A 285 7.31 5.18 17.68
C GLU A 285 8.59 5.55 16.92
N SER A 286 8.46 6.26 15.80
CA SER A 286 9.59 6.77 15.01
C SER A 286 9.62 8.29 15.09
N LEU A 287 10.53 8.84 15.90
CA LEU A 287 10.70 10.27 16.09
C LEU A 287 11.65 10.84 15.04
N VAL A 288 11.26 11.89 14.32
CA VAL A 288 12.16 12.60 13.39
C VAL A 288 13.11 13.46 14.21
N ILE A 289 14.39 13.09 14.23
CA ILE A 289 15.43 13.79 14.99
C ILE A 289 16.25 14.74 14.10
N TYR A 290 16.28 14.49 12.78
CA TYR A 290 16.97 15.34 11.82
C TYR A 290 16.13 15.50 10.55
N HIS A 291 16.06 16.72 10.03
CA HIS A 291 15.47 17.02 8.72
C HIS A 291 16.42 17.91 7.90
N GLY A 292 16.81 17.47 6.71
CA GLY A 292 17.78 18.16 5.85
C GLY A 292 17.25 19.42 5.13
N GLY A 293 16.11 19.96 5.57
CA GLY A 293 15.35 21.04 4.95
C GLY A 293 14.51 20.62 3.74
N ALA A 294 13.21 20.94 3.76
CA ALA A 294 12.28 20.55 2.70
C ALA A 294 12.63 21.20 1.36
N ALA A 295 12.92 22.51 1.38
CA ALA A 295 13.32 23.26 0.18
C ALA A 295 14.62 22.71 -0.43
N ARG A 296 15.63 22.44 0.41
CA ARG A 296 16.93 21.92 -0.04
C ARG A 296 16.81 20.51 -0.63
N THR A 297 16.18 19.59 0.10
CA THR A 297 16.03 18.19 -0.36
C THR A 297 15.21 18.12 -1.64
N THR A 298 14.17 18.96 -1.77
CA THR A 298 13.39 19.10 -3.00
C THR A 298 14.24 19.67 -4.14
N PHE A 299 14.96 20.76 -3.91
CA PHE A 299 15.85 21.37 -4.91
C PHE A 299 16.89 20.38 -5.43
N LEU A 300 17.53 19.63 -4.55
CA LEU A 300 18.50 18.59 -4.91
C LEU A 300 17.85 17.46 -5.72
N GLY A 301 16.62 17.06 -5.37
CA GLY A 301 15.85 16.10 -6.15
C GLY A 301 15.57 16.62 -7.56
N MET A 302 15.13 17.87 -7.69
CA MET A 302 14.84 18.50 -8.99
C MET A 302 16.11 18.70 -9.83
N LEU A 303 17.22 19.10 -9.21
CA LEU A 303 18.51 19.24 -9.88
C LEU A 303 18.99 17.91 -10.46
N LYS A 304 18.92 16.82 -9.69
CA LYS A 304 19.24 15.46 -10.16
C LYS A 304 18.35 15.04 -11.33
N PHE A 305 17.05 15.29 -11.21
CA PHE A 305 16.07 14.92 -12.23
C PHE A 305 16.28 15.71 -13.53
N ALA A 306 16.53 17.02 -13.44
CA ALA A 306 16.83 17.87 -14.59
C ALA A 306 18.12 17.44 -15.30
N MET A 307 19.19 17.16 -14.56
CA MET A 307 20.45 16.68 -15.14
C MET A 307 20.30 15.31 -15.82
N LEU A 308 19.48 14.42 -15.25
CA LEU A 308 19.18 13.12 -15.84
C LEU A 308 18.41 13.27 -17.15
N ILE A 309 17.34 14.08 -17.17
CA ILE A 309 16.54 14.33 -18.37
C ILE A 309 17.41 14.98 -19.45
N GLY A 310 18.21 15.99 -19.08
CA GLY A 310 19.11 16.66 -20.01
C GLY A 310 20.09 15.68 -20.65
N ALA A 311 20.73 14.81 -19.85
CA ALA A 311 21.62 13.79 -20.37
C ALA A 311 20.91 12.78 -21.29
N VAL A 312 19.71 12.31 -20.92
CA VAL A 312 18.91 11.40 -21.75
C VAL A 312 18.52 12.07 -23.07
N PHE A 313 18.07 13.32 -23.04
CA PHE A 313 17.72 14.09 -24.23
C PHE A 313 18.91 14.22 -25.18
N VAL A 314 20.08 14.57 -24.65
CA VAL A 314 21.31 14.70 -25.44
C VAL A 314 21.71 13.35 -26.06
N VAL A 315 21.70 12.27 -25.27
CA VAL A 315 22.14 10.93 -25.71
C VAL A 315 21.16 10.29 -26.69
N VAL A 316 19.85 10.45 -26.49
CA VAL A 316 18.81 9.75 -27.27
C VAL A 316 18.35 10.57 -28.48
N ILE A 317 18.39 11.90 -28.40
CA ILE A 317 17.84 12.78 -29.45
C ILE A 317 18.96 13.51 -30.19
N ILE A 318 19.79 14.29 -29.49
CA ILE A 318 20.79 15.16 -30.13
C ILE A 318 21.92 14.34 -30.77
N ALA A 319 22.52 13.41 -30.03
CA ALA A 319 23.69 12.66 -30.51
C ALA A 319 23.36 11.79 -31.75
N PRO A 320 22.22 11.08 -31.81
CA PRO A 320 21.81 10.38 -33.02
C PRO A 320 21.45 11.32 -34.18
N ALA A 321 20.91 12.51 -33.90
CA ALA A 321 20.65 13.51 -34.94
C ALA A 321 21.94 14.02 -35.58
N LEU A 322 22.96 14.34 -34.78
CA LEU A 322 24.30 14.73 -35.26
C LEU A 322 25.00 13.61 -36.02
N TYR A 323 24.83 12.36 -35.57
CA TYR A 323 25.36 11.21 -36.30
C TYR A 323 24.69 11.04 -37.68
N ARG A 324 23.37 11.22 -37.76
CA ARG A 324 22.62 11.12 -39.02
C ARG A 324 22.86 12.28 -39.97
N SER A 325 23.25 13.46 -39.48
CA SER A 325 23.56 14.63 -40.32
C SER A 325 24.92 14.53 -41.03
N GLY A 326 25.67 13.42 -40.86
CA GLY A 326 26.96 13.22 -41.51
C GLY A 326 28.11 14.02 -40.90
N GLU A 327 27.92 14.54 -39.70
CA GLU A 327 28.93 15.29 -38.97
C GLU A 327 30.07 14.37 -38.47
N PRO A 328 31.31 14.86 -38.32
CA PRO A 328 32.42 14.04 -37.87
C PRO A 328 32.16 13.50 -36.45
N LEU A 329 32.53 12.24 -36.22
CA LEU A 329 32.22 11.47 -35.01
C LEU A 329 32.62 12.12 -33.68
N TRP A 330 33.61 13.03 -33.69
CA TRP A 330 34.00 13.75 -32.48
C TRP A 330 32.91 14.69 -31.97
N LYS A 331 32.05 15.25 -32.84
CA LYS A 331 30.96 16.16 -32.43
C LYS A 331 29.90 15.48 -31.54
N PRO A 332 29.28 14.35 -31.94
CA PRO A 332 28.35 13.64 -31.05
C PRO A 332 29.05 13.12 -29.79
N ALA A 333 30.31 12.67 -29.88
CA ALA A 333 31.07 12.23 -28.72
C ALA A 333 31.33 13.38 -27.72
N ALA A 334 31.69 14.58 -28.21
CA ALA A 334 31.91 15.77 -27.39
C ALA A 334 30.61 16.22 -26.71
N VAL A 335 29.49 16.22 -27.44
CA VAL A 335 28.18 16.61 -26.91
C VAL A 335 27.68 15.63 -25.83
N ILE A 336 27.86 14.31 -26.02
CA ILE A 336 27.57 13.32 -24.99
C ILE A 336 28.44 13.56 -23.76
N THR A 337 29.75 13.77 -23.95
CA THR A 337 30.68 14.01 -22.85
C THR A 337 30.31 15.27 -22.06
N CYS A 338 29.95 16.34 -22.76
CA CYS A 338 29.50 17.59 -22.18
C CYS A 338 28.23 17.43 -21.33
N ALA A 339 27.29 16.56 -21.75
CA ALA A 339 26.08 16.28 -20.96
C ALA A 339 26.33 15.34 -19.77
N MET A 340 27.26 14.41 -19.89
CA MET A 340 27.56 13.43 -18.84
C MET A 340 28.39 14.02 -17.69
N ILE A 341 29.25 15.02 -17.94
CA ILE A 341 30.09 15.64 -16.91
C ILE A 341 29.26 16.32 -15.80
N PRO A 342 28.29 17.22 -16.09
CA PRO A 342 27.43 17.84 -15.07
C PRO A 342 26.57 16.83 -14.32
N LEU A 343 26.08 15.78 -15.02
CA LEU A 343 25.33 14.70 -14.38
C LEU A 343 26.22 13.94 -13.39
N ALA A 344 27.42 13.54 -13.81
CA ALA A 344 28.38 12.84 -12.96
C ALA A 344 28.79 13.69 -11.75
N PHE A 345 29.06 14.98 -11.95
CA PHE A 345 29.38 15.92 -10.88
C PHE A 345 28.24 16.10 -9.88
N THR A 346 27.00 16.25 -10.38
CA THR A 346 25.81 16.35 -9.54
C THR A 346 25.62 15.08 -8.72
N LEU A 347 25.70 13.90 -9.34
CA LEU A 347 25.61 12.63 -8.62
C LEU A 347 26.74 12.45 -7.60
N PHE A 348 27.96 12.86 -7.94
CA PHE A 348 29.10 12.78 -7.03
C PHE A 348 28.91 13.64 -5.77
N SER A 349 28.45 14.88 -5.93
CA SER A 349 28.32 15.86 -4.85
C SER A 349 27.04 15.69 -3.99
N THR A 350 25.97 15.17 -4.57
CA THR A 350 24.63 15.13 -3.91
C THR A 350 24.16 13.73 -3.50
N ASN A 351 24.88 12.66 -3.84
CA ASN A 351 24.55 11.31 -3.38
C ASN A 351 24.73 11.03 -1.87
N PRO A 352 25.66 11.66 -1.12
CA PRO A 352 25.76 11.36 0.31
C PRO A 352 24.65 12.05 1.13
N GLN A 353 23.84 12.94 0.55
CA GLN A 353 22.93 13.80 1.30
C GLN A 353 21.72 13.06 1.88
N VAL A 354 21.51 13.26 3.18
CA VAL A 354 20.40 12.71 3.97
C VAL A 354 19.22 13.68 3.97
N ALA A 355 18.02 13.17 3.68
CA ALA A 355 16.78 13.92 3.72
C ALA A 355 16.21 14.01 5.14
N PHE A 356 16.22 12.91 5.89
CA PHE A 356 15.79 12.86 7.28
C PHE A 356 16.43 11.70 8.04
N VAL A 357 16.51 11.82 9.36
CA VAL A 357 16.88 10.72 10.27
C VAL A 357 15.76 10.55 11.30
N ARG A 358 15.33 9.31 11.52
CA ARG A 358 14.35 8.96 12.56
C ARG A 358 14.96 8.01 13.58
N LEU A 359 14.69 8.26 14.85
CA LEU A 359 15.04 7.37 15.95
C LEU A 359 13.82 6.53 16.32
N ARG A 360 13.98 5.22 16.39
CA ARG A 360 12.92 4.34 16.88
C ARG A 360 12.94 4.29 18.40
N LEU A 361 11.91 4.85 19.02
CA LEU A 361 11.80 4.97 20.46
C LEU A 361 11.12 3.75 21.10
N PRO A 362 11.69 3.17 22.18
CA PRO A 362 11.02 2.16 22.96
C PRO A 362 9.81 2.73 23.71
N ARG A 363 8.87 1.87 24.11
CA ARG A 363 7.60 2.28 24.76
C ARG A 363 7.80 3.20 25.98
N PHE A 364 8.84 2.98 26.78
CA PHE A 364 9.10 3.81 27.97
C PHE A 364 9.55 5.23 27.61
N ALA A 365 10.37 5.40 26.56
CA ALA A 365 10.88 6.71 26.15
C ALA A 365 9.81 7.59 25.50
N ARG A 366 8.64 7.03 25.19
CA ARG A 366 7.51 7.73 24.57
C ARG A 366 6.53 8.33 25.59
N ALA A 367 6.72 8.04 26.88
CA ALA A 367 5.78 8.42 27.93
C ALA A 367 5.99 9.86 28.44
N SER A 368 7.22 10.33 28.57
CA SER A 368 7.52 11.70 29.02
C SER A 368 8.75 12.31 28.34
N PRO A 369 8.86 13.66 28.27
CA PRO A 369 10.04 14.34 27.73
C PRO A 369 11.34 14.03 28.47
N GLU A 370 11.29 13.82 29.79
CA GLU A 370 12.45 13.50 30.63
C GLU A 370 12.99 12.10 30.31
N LEU A 371 12.08 11.14 30.05
CA LEU A 371 12.45 9.79 29.64
C LEU A 371 13.04 9.78 28.22
N LEU A 372 12.52 10.62 27.32
CA LEU A 372 13.11 10.84 26.00
C LEU A 372 14.53 11.39 26.12
N ARG A 373 14.75 12.39 26.98
CA ARG A 373 16.06 13.01 27.22
C ARG A 373 17.08 12.00 27.74
N ARG A 374 16.73 11.22 28.76
CA ARG A 374 17.60 10.15 29.28
C ARG A 374 17.96 9.12 28.21
N TYR A 375 16.98 8.77 27.35
CA TYR A 375 17.22 7.84 26.25
C TYR A 375 18.12 8.45 25.17
N ALA A 376 17.95 9.74 24.84
CA ALA A 376 18.73 10.45 23.84
C ALA A 376 20.20 10.69 24.27
N GLU A 377 20.44 10.92 25.56
CA GLU A 377 21.78 11.12 26.12
C GLU A 377 22.62 9.82 26.18
N ALA A 378 21.95 8.66 26.30
CA ALA A 378 22.57 7.34 26.38
C ALA A 378 21.79 6.26 25.58
N PRO A 379 21.65 6.39 24.26
CA PRO A 379 20.90 5.45 23.43
C PRO A 379 21.65 4.11 23.35
N PRO A 380 21.03 2.93 23.50
CA PRO A 380 21.75 1.66 23.47
C PRO A 380 22.38 1.39 22.09
N ALA A 381 23.39 0.52 22.03
CA ALA A 381 24.12 0.23 20.78
C ALA A 381 23.22 -0.35 19.67
N ASN A 382 22.19 -1.11 20.06
CA ASN A 382 21.19 -1.68 19.18
C ASN A 382 20.00 -0.75 18.87
N ALA A 383 20.04 0.52 19.31
CA ALA A 383 19.00 1.49 18.99
C ALA A 383 18.86 1.62 17.47
N VAL A 384 17.66 1.47 16.94
CA VAL A 384 17.44 1.48 15.49
C VAL A 384 17.26 2.92 15.01
N VAL A 385 18.11 3.32 14.07
CA VAL A 385 18.04 4.61 13.37
C VAL A 385 17.61 4.36 11.94
N GLU A 386 16.59 5.07 11.49
CA GLU A 386 16.12 5.06 10.12
C GLU A 386 16.68 6.29 9.38
N VAL A 387 17.56 6.06 8.42
CA VAL A 387 18.16 7.11 7.60
C VAL A 387 17.46 7.16 6.25
N GLY A 388 16.89 8.32 5.91
CA GLY A 388 16.30 8.60 4.61
C GLY A 388 17.32 9.26 3.68
N VAL A 389 17.86 8.54 2.70
CA VAL A 389 18.79 9.08 1.69
C VAL A 389 18.08 9.38 0.38
N LEU A 390 18.51 10.43 -0.33
CA LEU A 390 17.90 10.78 -1.61
C LEU A 390 18.39 9.86 -2.74
N ASN A 391 17.51 9.06 -3.35
CA ASN A 391 17.85 8.29 -4.54
C ASN A 391 18.19 9.21 -5.74
N PHE A 392 18.72 8.61 -6.81
CA PHE A 392 19.04 9.35 -8.03
C PHE A 392 17.81 9.98 -8.72
N HIS A 393 16.61 9.42 -8.52
CA HIS A 393 15.34 9.98 -8.99
C HIS A 393 14.67 10.93 -7.98
N GLY A 394 15.37 11.41 -6.94
CA GLY A 394 14.81 12.37 -5.98
C GLY A 394 13.82 11.78 -4.95
N LYS A 395 13.46 10.50 -5.02
CA LYS A 395 12.65 9.84 -3.98
C LYS A 395 13.53 9.40 -2.80
N PRO A 396 13.22 9.78 -1.55
CA PRO A 396 13.96 9.28 -0.39
C PRO A 396 13.82 7.77 -0.21
N ARG A 397 14.93 7.06 -0.01
CA ARG A 397 15.00 5.66 0.41
C ARG A 397 15.32 5.59 1.88
N VAL A 398 14.51 4.87 2.65
CA VAL A 398 14.70 4.68 4.08
C VAL A 398 15.47 3.38 4.33
N VAL A 399 16.51 3.45 5.15
CA VAL A 399 17.24 2.28 5.64
C VAL A 399 17.31 2.31 7.15
N ALA A 400 16.85 1.24 7.79
CA ALA A 400 16.93 1.04 9.22
C ALA A 400 18.25 0.32 9.56
N LEU A 401 19.03 0.90 10.46
CA LEU A 401 20.31 0.35 10.91
C LEU A 401 20.53 0.64 12.40
N PRO A 402 21.18 -0.27 13.14
CA PRO A 402 21.61 0.00 14.51
C PRO A 402 22.53 1.23 14.59
N LEU A 403 22.36 2.05 15.62
CA LEU A 403 23.16 3.24 15.87
C LEU A 403 24.66 2.91 15.94
N ALA A 404 25.03 1.73 16.47
CA ALA A 404 26.41 1.26 16.52
C ALA A 404 27.08 1.14 15.13
N ARG A 405 26.32 1.08 14.04
CA ARG A 405 26.86 1.02 12.68
C ARG A 405 27.18 2.39 12.10
N LEU A 406 26.78 3.48 12.74
CA LEU A 406 27.11 4.84 12.29
C LEU A 406 28.42 5.29 12.94
N SER A 407 29.39 5.64 12.12
CA SER A 407 30.69 6.17 12.56
C SER A 407 30.95 7.52 11.91
N PRO A 408 31.36 8.54 12.70
CA PRO A 408 31.75 9.84 12.16
C PRO A 408 33.03 9.69 11.33
N THR A 409 33.10 10.37 10.19
CA THR A 409 34.27 10.38 9.32
C THR A 409 34.45 11.74 8.68
N ASN A 410 35.56 11.97 7.99
CA ASN A 410 35.73 13.12 7.11
C ASN A 410 36.28 12.63 5.77
N GLU A 411 35.39 12.40 4.81
CA GLU A 411 35.73 11.96 3.46
C GLU A 411 35.16 12.90 2.40
N ARG A 412 35.71 12.83 1.18
CA ARG A 412 35.28 13.62 0.01
C ARG A 412 35.25 15.14 0.30
N PHE A 413 36.34 15.68 0.83
CA PHE A 413 36.45 17.12 1.15
C PHE A 413 35.32 17.60 2.08
N GLY A 414 34.91 16.79 3.06
CA GLY A 414 33.81 17.11 3.98
C GLY A 414 32.40 16.89 3.42
N LEU A 415 32.26 16.39 2.19
CA LEU A 415 30.95 15.99 1.64
C LEU A 415 30.41 14.71 2.28
N VAL A 416 31.24 13.93 2.97
CA VAL A 416 30.82 12.73 3.71
C VAL A 416 31.32 12.88 5.14
N ASN A 417 30.38 12.91 6.07
CA ASN A 417 30.68 13.06 7.49
C ASN A 417 30.27 11.86 8.35
N TRP A 418 29.45 10.96 7.81
CA TRP A 418 29.09 9.70 8.46
C TRP A 418 29.30 8.54 7.51
N THR A 419 29.79 7.42 8.03
CA THR A 419 29.90 6.16 7.30
C THR A 419 29.13 5.06 8.02
N VAL A 420 28.59 4.14 7.22
CA VAL A 420 27.94 2.94 7.74
C VAL A 420 28.97 1.82 7.77
N VAL A 421 29.40 1.42 8.96
CA VAL A 421 30.31 0.29 9.17
C VAL A 421 29.57 -1.00 8.81
N GLU A 422 30.19 -1.83 7.98
CA GLU A 422 29.69 -3.16 7.63
C GLU A 422 30.18 -4.17 8.66
N ASP A 423 29.28 -4.94 9.27
CA ASP A 423 29.68 -6.02 10.17
C ASP A 423 30.44 -7.09 9.36
N ALA A 424 31.62 -7.49 9.83
CA ALA A 424 32.42 -8.56 9.19
C ALA A 424 31.60 -9.87 9.05
N ALA A 425 30.65 -10.11 9.94
CA ALA A 425 29.73 -11.26 9.91
C ALA A 425 28.59 -11.13 8.87
N ALA A 426 28.20 -9.90 8.47
CA ALA A 426 27.13 -9.65 7.50
C ALA A 426 27.64 -9.52 6.04
N ALA A 427 28.94 -9.26 5.86
CA ALA A 427 29.59 -9.21 4.55
C ALA A 427 29.39 -10.49 3.69
N PRO A 428 29.50 -11.74 4.21
CA PRO A 428 29.25 -12.93 3.42
C PRO A 428 27.75 -13.15 3.12
N ALA A 429 26.84 -12.74 4.02
CA ALA A 429 25.39 -12.86 3.81
C ALA A 429 24.89 -11.93 2.71
N ASN A 430 25.38 -10.68 2.67
CA ASN A 430 25.05 -9.73 1.59
C ASN A 430 25.64 -10.16 0.25
N LYS A 431 26.85 -10.75 0.22
CA LYS A 431 27.43 -11.34 -0.99
C LYS A 431 26.64 -12.57 -1.48
N ARG A 432 26.15 -13.41 -0.57
CA ARG A 432 25.29 -14.56 -0.89
C ARG A 432 23.91 -14.14 -1.39
N LEU A 433 23.31 -13.10 -0.81
CA LEU A 433 22.05 -12.52 -1.29
C LEU A 433 22.21 -11.92 -2.71
N ALA A 434 23.31 -11.21 -2.94
CA ALA A 434 23.65 -10.67 -4.26
C ALA A 434 23.96 -11.75 -5.31
N SER A 435 24.39 -12.94 -4.89
CA SER A 435 24.69 -14.10 -5.75
C SER A 435 23.47 -15.02 -5.97
N ALA A 436 22.54 -15.08 -5.01
CA ALA A 436 21.31 -15.89 -5.07
C ALA A 436 20.19 -15.22 -5.90
N GLU A 437 20.31 -13.92 -6.19
CA GLU A 437 19.35 -13.15 -6.97
C GLU A 437 19.59 -13.27 -8.49
N GLY A 438 19.31 -14.46 -9.04
CA GLY A 438 19.52 -14.82 -10.45
C GLY A 438 18.61 -14.17 -11.49
N ASN A 439 17.85 -13.12 -11.16
CA ASN A 439 16.95 -12.44 -12.11
C ASN A 439 16.65 -10.97 -11.75
N VAL A 440 17.55 -10.31 -11.02
CA VAL A 440 17.37 -8.90 -10.64
C VAL A 440 17.89 -8.01 -11.76
N THR A 441 17.05 -7.11 -12.26
CA THR A 441 17.41 -6.19 -13.33
C THR A 441 18.60 -5.31 -12.92
N ILE A 442 19.41 -4.87 -13.89
CA ILE A 442 20.55 -3.95 -13.63
C ILE A 442 20.09 -2.72 -12.84
N TRP A 443 18.87 -2.25 -13.09
CA TRP A 443 18.23 -1.14 -12.40
C TRP A 443 17.93 -1.42 -10.93
N GLU A 444 17.37 -2.58 -10.60
CA GLU A 444 17.14 -2.98 -9.20
C GLU A 444 18.47 -3.15 -8.44
N ARG A 445 19.51 -3.69 -9.09
CA ARG A 445 20.84 -3.81 -8.48
C ARG A 445 21.47 -2.44 -8.24
N LEU A 446 21.27 -1.47 -9.13
CA LEU A 446 21.71 -0.09 -8.96
C LEU A 446 20.94 0.62 -7.82
N LEU A 447 19.62 0.39 -7.73
CA LEU A 447 18.74 0.95 -6.70
C LEU A 447 18.97 0.35 -5.31
N ARG A 448 19.41 -0.90 -5.22
CA ARG A 448 19.62 -1.63 -3.96
C ARG A 448 21.01 -1.49 -3.35
N ARG A 449 21.92 -0.73 -3.97
CA ARG A 449 23.29 -0.55 -3.47
C ARG A 449 23.30 -0.19 -1.97
N PRO A 450 24.19 -0.80 -1.18
CA PRO A 450 24.30 -0.50 0.24
C PRO A 450 24.71 0.96 0.44
N ILE A 451 24.04 1.63 1.37
CA ILE A 451 24.39 2.98 1.77
C ILE A 451 25.66 2.90 2.62
N LYS A 452 26.75 3.48 2.12
CA LYS A 452 28.04 3.47 2.82
C LYS A 452 28.44 4.82 3.38
N LYS A 453 28.00 5.89 2.72
CA LYS A 453 28.48 7.27 2.95
C LYS A 453 27.28 8.20 3.08
N LEU A 454 27.31 9.04 4.10
CA LEU A 454 26.22 9.90 4.53
C LEU A 454 26.76 11.32 4.80
N ASN A 455 25.94 12.30 4.50
CA ASN A 455 26.12 13.72 4.81
C ASN A 455 24.93 14.17 5.67
N ILE A 456 25.15 14.35 6.97
CA ILE A 456 24.17 14.81 7.93
C ILE A 456 24.69 16.09 8.57
N ARG A 457 24.15 17.26 8.21
CA ARG A 457 24.65 18.53 8.79
C ARG A 457 24.43 18.59 10.30
N GLU A 458 25.32 19.30 10.99
CA GLU A 458 25.28 19.49 12.44
C GLU A 458 24.04 20.27 12.90
N THR A 459 23.57 21.26 12.13
CA THR A 459 22.40 22.08 12.50
C THR A 459 21.20 21.78 11.61
N SER A 460 20.15 21.20 12.20
CA SER A 460 18.83 21.04 11.59
C SER A 460 17.80 21.75 12.45
N ASN A 461 17.51 23.02 12.15
CA ASN A 461 16.51 23.81 12.88
C ASN A 461 15.06 23.44 12.51
N ASP A 462 14.85 22.50 11.59
CA ASP A 462 13.54 22.22 10.99
C ASP A 462 12.77 21.08 11.70
N ALA A 463 13.42 20.33 12.60
CA ALA A 463 12.76 19.27 13.38
C ALA A 463 12.37 19.77 14.78
N LYS A 464 11.13 19.50 15.21
CA LYS A 464 10.61 19.91 16.53
C LYS A 464 11.47 19.43 17.70
N GLU A 465 12.13 18.28 17.55
CA GLU A 465 12.99 17.65 18.56
C GLU A 465 14.45 17.55 18.07
N ALA A 466 14.94 18.57 17.37
CA ALA A 466 16.29 18.60 16.79
C ALA A 466 17.42 18.36 17.81
N TRP A 467 17.24 18.81 19.06
CA TRP A 467 18.20 18.59 20.15
C TRP A 467 18.48 17.11 20.43
N VAL A 468 17.55 16.21 20.09
CA VAL A 468 17.74 14.75 20.22
C VAL A 468 18.85 14.27 19.30
N TRP A 469 18.99 14.89 18.12
CA TRP A 469 20.09 14.57 17.20
C TRP A 469 21.43 14.90 17.83
N ASP A 470 21.58 16.09 18.43
CA ASP A 470 22.84 16.51 19.06
C ASP A 470 23.26 15.57 20.19
N ALA A 471 22.29 15.15 21.02
CA ALA A 471 22.54 14.18 22.10
C ALA A 471 22.95 12.80 21.55
N VAL A 472 22.30 12.33 20.48
CA VAL A 472 22.61 11.06 19.82
C VAL A 472 23.98 11.11 19.14
N VAL A 473 24.33 12.22 18.49
CA VAL A 473 25.64 12.43 17.88
C VAL A 473 26.74 12.44 18.94
N ALA A 474 26.57 13.18 20.02
CA ALA A 474 27.52 13.19 21.14
C ALA A 474 27.67 11.79 21.79
N ALA A 475 26.59 11.00 21.84
CA ALA A 475 26.66 9.61 22.29
C ALA A 475 27.36 8.68 21.29
N ALA A 476 27.19 8.89 19.99
CA ALA A 476 27.86 8.13 18.94
C ALA A 476 29.36 8.45 18.87
N GLU A 477 29.74 9.74 18.97
CA GLU A 477 31.13 10.18 19.00
C GLU A 477 31.89 9.61 20.21
N ARG A 478 31.26 9.61 21.39
CA ARG A 478 31.81 8.99 22.62
C ARG A 478 32.07 7.49 22.49
N ARG A 479 31.41 6.80 21.55
CA ARG A 479 31.64 5.37 21.26
C ARG A 479 32.72 5.12 20.23
N SER A 480 32.97 6.10 19.37
CA SER A 480 33.96 6.02 18.31
C SER A 480 35.37 6.44 18.76
N ARG A 481 35.47 7.17 19.88
CA ARG A 481 36.70 7.41 20.63
C ARG A 481 36.94 6.26 21.59
#